data_AF-A0A9E5UQI5-F1
#
_entry.id   AF-A0A9E5UQI5-F1
#
_cell.length_a   1.000
_cell.length_b   1.000
_cell.length_c   1.000
_cell.angle_alpha   90.00
_cell.angle_beta   90.00
_cell.angle_gamma   90.00
#
_symmetry.space_group_name_H-M   'P 1'
#
loop_
_entity.id
_entity.type
_entity.pdbx_description
1 polymer ?
#
loop_
_entity_poly.entity_id
_entity_poly.type
_entity_poly.pdbx_seq_one_letter_code
_entity_poly.pdbx_strand_id
1 'polypeptide(L)'
;MHWHSTAALIILAAAGGVEAQTNRPQDPPLVETRLVERVELGLPPAYTGTTSPVQQATVRAQVEGQILNLDVNVGDTVTAGQALAQLDDRLLQASLSEAQATLAAIEAELAESEANISRAQSALAQAETQLTSKP
;
A
#
# COMPACT_ATOMS: atom_id res chain seq x y z
N MET A 1 18.35 114.60 17.89
CA MET A 1 17.55 115.69 17.30
C MET A 1 17.46 115.47 15.80
N HIS A 2 16.24 115.41 15.27
CA HIS A 2 15.76 115.94 13.97
C HIS A 2 16.69 115.77 12.74
N TRP A 3 16.27 115.31 11.56
CA TRP A 3 14.95 115.20 10.95
C TRP A 3 15.16 114.71 9.50
N HIS A 4 14.06 114.25 8.93
CA HIS A 4 13.83 113.57 7.68
C HIS A 4 14.23 114.29 6.37
N SER A 5 14.21 113.48 5.31
CA SER A 5 13.67 113.79 3.97
C SER A 5 14.59 114.45 2.95
N THR A 6 14.89 113.71 1.87
CA THR A 6 14.17 113.87 0.60
C THR A 6 14.30 112.61 -0.25
N ALA A 7 13.16 112.08 -0.66
CA ALA A 7 13.01 111.08 -1.70
C ALA A 7 13.08 111.73 -3.08
N ALA A 8 13.75 111.07 -4.04
CA ALA A 8 13.45 111.20 -5.46
C ALA A 8 13.88 109.92 -6.15
N LEU A 9 12.88 109.20 -6.66
CA LEU A 9 12.94 107.89 -7.29
C LEU A 9 12.27 108.07 -8.65
N ILE A 10 12.97 107.82 -9.75
CA ILE A 10 12.51 107.65 -11.14
C ILE A 10 13.74 107.23 -11.96
N ILE A 11 13.76 106.33 -12.94
CA ILE A 11 13.05 105.09 -13.30
C ILE A 11 13.63 104.72 -14.69
N LEU A 12 13.83 103.42 -14.95
CA LEU A 12 13.89 102.74 -16.27
C LEU A 12 14.95 103.11 -17.34
N ALA A 13 15.73 102.10 -17.73
CA ALA A 13 15.56 101.34 -18.99
C ALA A 13 16.67 100.26 -19.08
N ALA A 14 16.40 98.98 -18.79
CA ALA A 14 15.84 97.95 -19.67
C ALA A 14 16.84 97.30 -20.67
N ALA A 15 17.58 96.28 -20.19
CA ALA A 15 18.08 95.05 -20.85
C ALA A 15 19.02 94.37 -19.83
N GLY A 16 18.94 93.13 -19.36
CA GLY A 16 18.23 91.90 -19.70
C GLY A 16 19.20 90.75 -19.35
N GLY A 17 18.84 89.82 -18.46
CA GLY A 17 19.61 88.56 -18.27
C GLY A 17 19.80 88.04 -16.84
N VAL A 18 18.76 87.37 -16.32
CA VAL A 18 18.73 86.07 -15.59
C VAL A 18 19.72 85.77 -14.43
N GLU A 19 19.09 85.34 -13.34
CA GLU A 19 19.58 84.77 -12.08
C GLU A 19 20.60 83.62 -12.22
N ALA A 20 21.45 83.46 -11.20
CA ALA A 20 21.67 82.15 -10.61
C ALA A 20 22.31 82.29 -9.22
N GLN A 21 21.49 82.10 -8.19
CA GLN A 21 21.96 81.58 -6.90
C GLN A 21 22.88 80.39 -7.21
N THR A 22 24.17 80.55 -6.92
CA THR A 22 25.13 79.46 -7.10
C THR A 22 24.86 78.44 -6.00
N ASN A 23 23.91 77.56 -6.31
CA ASN A 23 23.62 76.33 -5.59
C ASN A 23 24.93 75.52 -5.57
N ARG A 24 25.67 75.62 -4.47
CA ARG A 24 26.91 74.86 -4.31
C ARG A 24 26.52 73.38 -4.31
N PRO A 25 27.10 72.56 -5.20
CA PRO A 25 26.81 71.13 -5.21
C PRO A 25 27.19 70.57 -3.84
N GLN A 26 26.20 70.06 -3.11
CA GLN A 26 26.45 69.29 -1.90
C GLN A 26 26.91 67.90 -2.32
N ASP A 27 28.04 67.45 -1.76
CA ASP A 27 28.53 66.10 -2.02
C ASP A 27 27.46 65.07 -1.59
N PRO A 28 27.11 64.12 -2.47
CA PRO A 28 26.08 63.16 -2.15
C PRO A 28 26.49 62.32 -0.93
N PRO A 29 25.55 62.02 -0.01
CA PRO A 29 25.88 61.27 1.20
C PRO A 29 26.44 59.89 0.84
N LEU A 30 27.53 59.49 1.51
CA LEU A 30 28.16 58.20 1.30
C LEU A 30 27.24 57.09 1.81
N VAL A 31 26.78 56.24 0.90
CA VAL A 31 25.91 55.10 1.20
C VAL A 31 26.64 53.79 0.93
N GLU A 32 26.55 52.87 1.88
CA GLU A 32 27.04 51.51 1.69
C GLU A 32 26.01 50.75 0.85
N THR A 33 26.45 50.22 -0.29
CA THR A 33 25.61 49.40 -1.17
C THR A 33 26.19 48.01 -1.26
N ARG A 34 25.31 47.02 -1.49
CA ARG A 34 25.69 45.65 -1.78
C ARG A 34 24.92 45.17 -3.00
N LEU A 35 25.62 44.49 -3.90
CA LEU A 35 25.01 43.82 -5.05
C LEU A 35 24.07 42.72 -4.56
N VAL A 36 22.82 42.77 -5.02
CA VAL A 36 21.81 41.75 -4.74
C VAL A 36 21.82 40.77 -5.90
N GLU A 37 22.14 39.50 -5.60
CA GLU A 37 22.07 38.42 -6.58
C GLU A 37 20.77 37.64 -6.39
N ARG A 38 20.06 37.37 -7.48
CA ARG A 38 18.81 36.61 -7.45
C ARG A 38 19.14 35.13 -7.40
N VAL A 39 19.05 34.53 -6.22
CA VAL A 39 19.09 33.07 -6.04
C VAL A 39 17.68 32.50 -6.13
N GLU A 40 17.49 31.46 -6.95
CA GLU A 40 16.29 30.64 -6.88
C GLU A 40 16.33 29.79 -5.62
N LEU A 41 15.54 30.16 -4.62
CA LEU A 41 15.34 29.36 -3.41
C LEU A 41 14.40 28.19 -3.73
N GLY A 42 14.94 27.17 -4.39
CA GLY A 42 14.26 25.90 -4.58
C GLY A 42 14.32 25.08 -3.28
N LEU A 43 13.45 25.36 -2.32
CA LEU A 43 13.21 24.40 -1.23
C LEU A 43 12.53 23.18 -1.87
N PRO A 44 13.15 21.98 -1.85
CA PRO A 44 12.50 20.81 -2.39
C PRO A 44 11.19 20.60 -1.64
N PRO A 45 10.07 20.36 -2.34
CA PRO A 45 8.80 20.12 -1.69
C PRO A 45 8.90 18.90 -0.77
N ALA A 46 8.54 19.07 0.50
CA ALA A 46 8.45 17.99 1.45
C ALA A 46 7.10 17.29 1.29
N TYR A 47 7.12 16.03 0.85
CA TYR A 47 5.94 15.19 0.74
C TYR A 47 5.88 14.25 1.93
N THR A 48 4.70 14.13 2.53
CA THR A 48 4.40 13.10 3.52
C THR A 48 3.60 12.00 2.85
N GLY A 49 3.88 10.75 3.23
CA GLY A 49 3.21 9.58 2.69
C GLY A 49 3.35 8.40 3.65
N THR A 50 2.44 7.44 3.54
CA THR A 50 2.47 6.21 4.33
C THR A 50 3.00 5.08 3.46
N THR A 51 3.87 4.24 4.04
CA THR A 51 4.29 3.00 3.40
C THR A 51 3.39 1.86 3.84
N SER A 52 3.11 0.95 2.91
CA SER A 52 2.34 -0.27 3.17
C SER A 52 3.13 -1.48 2.71
N PRO A 53 2.96 -2.64 3.37
CA PRO A 53 3.59 -3.88 2.93
C PRO A 53 3.15 -4.25 1.51
N VAL A 54 4.08 -4.80 0.71
CA VAL A 54 3.79 -5.27 -0.66
C VAL A 54 2.78 -6.42 -0.64
N GLN A 55 2.86 -7.27 0.39
CA GLN A 55 1.93 -8.37 0.64
C GLN A 55 1.59 -8.41 2.12
N GLN A 56 0.30 -8.52 2.43
CA GLN A 56 -0.21 -8.63 3.78
C GLN A 56 -1.24 -9.76 3.83
N ALA A 57 -1.01 -10.72 4.73
CA ALA A 57 -1.92 -11.83 4.96
C ALA A 57 -2.34 -11.83 6.43
N THR A 58 -3.64 -12.00 6.68
CA THR A 58 -4.17 -12.22 8.03
C THR A 58 -4.45 -13.71 8.17
N VAL A 59 -3.68 -14.39 9.02
CA VAL A 59 -3.86 -15.82 9.27
C VAL A 59 -4.94 -16.02 10.32
N ARG A 60 -5.89 -16.92 10.04
CA ARG A 60 -6.98 -17.30 10.94
C ARG A 60 -7.22 -18.80 10.84
N ALA A 61 -7.70 -19.41 11.93
CA ALA A 61 -8.15 -20.79 11.88
C ALA A 61 -9.37 -20.91 10.94
N GLN A 62 -9.37 -21.92 10.07
CA GLN A 62 -10.50 -22.21 9.17
C GLN A 62 -11.58 -23.04 9.85
N VAL A 63 -11.21 -23.77 10.90
CA VAL A 63 -12.09 -24.63 11.69
C VAL A 63 -12.08 -24.16 13.14
N GLU A 64 -13.19 -24.37 13.83
CA GLU A 64 -13.28 -24.14 15.27
C GLU A 64 -12.49 -25.21 16.02
N GLY A 65 -11.72 -24.79 17.02
CA GLY A 65 -10.90 -25.70 17.82
C GLY A 65 -10.14 -24.96 18.91
N GLN A 66 -9.77 -25.68 19.96
CA GLN A 66 -8.91 -25.14 21.01
C GLN A 66 -7.45 -25.19 20.55
N ILE A 67 -6.67 -24.14 20.80
CA ILE A 67 -5.22 -24.16 20.57
C ILE A 67 -4.57 -25.08 21.60
N LEU A 68 -3.91 -26.13 21.13
CA LEU A 68 -3.09 -27.05 21.94
C LEU A 68 -1.67 -26.52 22.10
N ASN A 69 -1.10 -25.95 21.04
CA ASN A 69 0.24 -25.41 21.04
C ASN A 69 0.38 -24.23 20.08
N LEU A 70 1.28 -23.31 20.39
CA LEU A 70 1.65 -22.16 19.56
C LEU A 70 3.16 -22.21 19.32
N ASP A 71 3.57 -22.46 18.08
CA ASP A 71 4.96 -22.76 17.72
C ASP A 71 5.77 -21.52 17.30
N VAL A 72 5.18 -20.33 17.42
CA VAL A 72 5.79 -19.06 16.97
C VAL A 72 5.58 -17.95 17.99
N ASN A 73 6.56 -17.04 18.07
CA ASN A 73 6.51 -15.84 18.90
C ASN A 73 6.31 -14.57 18.06
N VAL A 74 5.93 -13.50 18.75
CA VAL A 74 5.77 -12.18 18.12
C VAL A 74 7.13 -11.69 17.62
N GLY A 75 7.20 -11.39 16.32
CA GLY A 75 8.41 -10.92 15.65
C GLY A 75 9.17 -12.00 14.88
N ASP A 76 8.77 -13.27 14.99
CA ASP A 76 9.41 -14.36 14.26
C ASP A 76 9.16 -14.27 12.74
N THR A 77 10.17 -14.67 11.97
CA THR A 77 10.03 -14.84 10.51
C THR A 77 9.51 -16.25 10.23
N VAL A 78 8.42 -16.34 9.48
CA VAL A 78 7.76 -17.61 9.15
C VAL A 78 7.78 -17.86 7.65
N THR A 79 7.78 -19.13 7.26
CA THR A 79 7.77 -19.55 5.85
C THR A 79 6.43 -20.14 5.44
N ALA A 80 6.16 -20.21 4.12
CA ALA A 80 4.93 -20.80 3.62
C ALA A 80 4.85 -22.30 3.97
N GLY A 81 3.71 -22.72 4.50
CA GLY A 81 3.48 -24.10 4.95
C GLY A 81 3.99 -24.43 6.35
N GLN A 82 4.64 -23.49 7.03
CA GLN A 82 5.06 -23.66 8.42
C GLN A 82 3.82 -23.72 9.34
N ALA A 83 3.77 -24.74 10.19
CA ALA A 83 2.78 -24.81 11.26
C ALA A 83 3.03 -23.68 12.27
N LEU A 84 2.01 -22.84 12.50
CA LEU A 84 2.09 -21.74 13.46
C LEU A 84 1.46 -22.12 14.81
N ALA A 85 0.40 -22.92 14.78
CA ALA A 85 -0.32 -23.40 15.94
C ALA A 85 -0.91 -24.77 15.65
N GLN A 86 -1.05 -25.57 16.70
CA GLN A 86 -1.75 -26.84 16.68
C GLN A 86 -3.12 -26.68 17.34
N LEU A 87 -4.18 -27.10 16.64
CA LEU A 87 -5.56 -27.09 17.14
C LEU A 87 -5.97 -28.50 17.59
N ASP A 88 -6.85 -28.60 18.58
CA ASP A 88 -7.50 -29.87 18.96
C ASP A 88 -8.45 -30.30 17.84
N ASP A 89 -8.08 -31.37 17.14
CA ASP A 89 -8.75 -31.90 15.96
C ASP A 89 -9.47 -33.23 16.22
N ARG A 90 -9.65 -33.64 17.49
CA ARG A 90 -10.20 -34.97 17.82
C ARG A 90 -11.56 -35.26 17.17
N LEU A 91 -12.44 -34.25 17.10
CA LEU A 91 -13.74 -34.40 16.44
C LEU A 91 -13.60 -34.55 14.92
N LEU A 92 -12.65 -33.83 14.31
CA LEU A 92 -12.35 -33.95 12.89
C LEU A 92 -11.74 -35.32 12.57
N GLN A 93 -10.85 -35.82 13.42
CA GLN A 93 -10.27 -37.16 13.30
C GLN A 93 -11.34 -38.26 13.42
N ALA A 94 -12.28 -38.11 14.35
CA ALA A 94 -13.41 -39.03 14.47
C ALA A 94 -14.29 -39.04 13.21
N SER A 95 -14.62 -37.85 12.69
CA SER A 95 -15.40 -37.71 11.45
C SER A 95 -14.66 -38.27 10.22
N LEU A 96 -13.35 -38.05 10.14
CA LEU A 96 -12.50 -38.65 9.10
C LEU A 96 -12.50 -40.17 9.18
N SER A 97 -12.35 -40.73 10.38
CA SER A 97 -12.39 -42.18 10.60
C SER A 97 -13.74 -42.79 10.22
N GLU A 98 -14.84 -42.11 10.52
CA GLU A 98 -16.19 -42.54 10.12
C GLU A 98 -16.36 -42.54 8.59
N ALA A 99 -15.90 -41.47 7.93
CA ALA A 99 -15.95 -41.36 6.48
C ALA A 99 -15.10 -42.45 5.80
N GLN A 100 -13.91 -42.75 6.35
CA GLN A 100 -13.05 -43.81 5.85
C GLN A 100 -13.66 -45.21 6.04
N ALA A 101 -14.30 -45.46 7.19
CA ALA A 101 -15.01 -46.72 7.42
C ALA A 101 -16.19 -46.89 6.45
N THR A 102 -16.92 -45.80 6.17
CA THR A 102 -18.01 -45.78 5.19
C THR A 102 -17.49 -46.08 3.78
N LEU A 103 -16.36 -45.46 3.39
CA LEU A 103 -15.72 -45.73 2.10
C LEU A 103 -15.33 -47.21 1.98
N ALA A 104 -14.67 -47.77 3.00
CA ALA A 104 -14.26 -49.18 2.99
C ALA A 104 -15.45 -50.15 2.89
N ALA A 105 -16.58 -49.84 3.55
CA ALA A 105 -17.79 -50.64 3.44
C ALA A 105 -18.37 -50.63 2.02
N ILE A 106 -18.41 -49.46 1.38
CA ILE A 106 -18.90 -49.31 0.00
C ILE A 106 -17.97 -50.00 -0.99
N GLU A 107 -16.65 -49.91 -0.80
CA GLU A 107 -15.67 -50.63 -1.62
C GLU A 107 -15.82 -52.14 -1.51
N ALA A 108 -16.12 -52.66 -0.31
CA ALA A 108 -16.39 -54.08 -0.11
C ALA A 108 -17.69 -54.52 -0.81
N GLU A 109 -18.75 -53.71 -0.73
CA GLU A 109 -20.02 -53.96 -1.43
C GLU A 109 -19.84 -53.95 -2.96
N LEU A 110 -19.04 -53.01 -3.48
CA LEU A 110 -18.68 -52.97 -4.89
C LEU A 110 -17.96 -54.25 -5.33
N ALA A 111 -16.94 -54.67 -4.58
CA ALA A 111 -16.19 -55.90 -4.87
C ALA A 111 -17.08 -57.15 -4.81
N GLU A 112 -18.02 -57.21 -3.86
CA GLU A 112 -19.01 -58.28 -3.79
C GLU A 112 -19.94 -58.30 -5.01
N SER A 113 -20.43 -57.13 -5.41
CA SER A 113 -21.29 -56.98 -6.60
C SER A 113 -20.57 -57.42 -7.88
N GLU A 114 -19.31 -57.00 -8.06
CA GLU A 114 -18.47 -57.42 -9.19
C GLU A 114 -18.24 -58.93 -9.21
N ALA A 115 -17.95 -59.52 -8.04
CA ALA A 115 -17.81 -60.97 -7.91
C ALA A 115 -19.12 -61.70 -8.25
N ASN A 116 -20.28 -61.16 -7.84
CA ASN A 116 -21.59 -61.73 -8.16
C ASN A 116 -21.89 -61.67 -9.67
N ILE A 117 -21.54 -60.58 -10.35
CA ILE A 117 -21.66 -60.48 -11.81
C ILE A 117 -20.77 -61.53 -12.48
N SER A 118 -19.51 -61.67 -12.07
CA SER A 118 -18.59 -62.66 -12.63
C SER A 118 -19.08 -64.11 -12.45
N ARG A 119 -19.62 -64.43 -11.26
CA ARG A 119 -20.24 -65.73 -10.97
C ARG A 119 -21.47 -65.99 -11.86
N ALA A 120 -22.34 -64.98 -12.00
CA ALA A 120 -23.55 -65.10 -12.84
C ALA A 120 -23.20 -65.34 -14.32
N GLN A 121 -22.20 -64.65 -14.85
CA GLN A 121 -21.70 -64.85 -16.21
C GLN A 121 -21.13 -66.27 -16.40
N SER A 122 -20.34 -66.74 -15.44
CA SER A 122 -19.78 -68.09 -15.48
C SER A 122 -20.86 -69.18 -15.44
N ALA A 123 -21.91 -68.97 -14.63
CA ALA A 123 -23.05 -69.88 -14.56
C ALA A 123 -23.86 -69.90 -15.86
N LEU A 124 -24.05 -68.74 -16.51
CA LEU A 124 -24.73 -68.64 -17.81
C LEU A 124 -23.96 -69.43 -18.89
N ALA A 125 -22.65 -69.23 -18.99
CA ALA A 125 -21.81 -69.96 -19.94
C ALA A 125 -21.89 -71.48 -19.72
N GLN A 126 -21.88 -71.94 -18.46
CA GLN A 126 -22.06 -73.36 -18.14
C GLN A 126 -23.44 -73.88 -18.59
N ALA A 127 -24.52 -73.12 -18.36
CA ALA A 127 -25.86 -73.51 -18.79
C ALA A 127 -25.95 -73.62 -20.32
N GLU A 128 -25.35 -72.70 -21.07
CA GLU A 128 -25.29 -72.76 -22.54
C GLU A 128 -24.56 -74.01 -23.04
N THR A 129 -23.42 -74.37 -22.44
CA THR A 129 -22.69 -75.60 -22.80
C THR A 129 -23.50 -76.88 -22.54
N GLN A 130 -24.30 -76.90 -21.48
CA GLN A 130 -25.17 -78.04 -21.16
C GLN A 130 -26.33 -78.17 -22.16
N LEU A 131 -26.88 -77.06 -22.64
CA LEU A 131 -27.95 -77.06 -23.65
C LEU A 131 -27.46 -77.57 -25.00
N THR A 132 -26.24 -77.21 -25.44
CA THR A 132 -25.68 -77.71 -26.72
C THR A 132 -25.18 -79.15 -26.65
N SER A 133 -24.96 -79.69 -25.46
CA SER A 133 -24.42 -81.05 -25.24
C SER A 133 -25.51 -82.13 -25.19
N LYS A 134 -26.78 -81.77 -25.12
CA LYS A 134 -27.89 -82.73 -25.05
C LYS A 134 -28.31 -83.15 -26.48
N PRO A 135 -28.23 -84.45 -26.85
CA PRO A 135 -28.57 -84.94 -28.18
C PRO A 135 -30.07 -84.88 -28.49
#